data_AF-A0A352YSN6-F1
#
_entry.id   AF-A0A352YSN6-F1
#
_cell.length_a   1.000
_cell.length_b   1.000
_cell.length_c   1.000
_cell.angle_alpha   90.00
_cell.angle_beta   90.00
_cell.angle_gamma   90.00
#
_symmetry.space_group_name_H-M   'P 1'
#
loop_
_entity.id
_entity.type
_entity.pdbx_description
1 polymer ?
#
loop_
_entity_poly.entity_id
_entity_poly.type
_entity_poly.pdbx_seq_one_letter_code
_entity_poly.pdbx_strand_id
1 'polypeptide(L)'
;MIYSIGAYIIFPLFSCLIFAPGFSKIISSTPFETISAVFLLGAVYGIGNLSFGLALRYLGLSLGYALSLGLMLAIGTLIPPLLDGRLQQMIQNSGGGLLIMGVMVACVGIAFSAWSGILKDKSISVEKKQESIKEFNLLKGLLAAGLVGVAGSAMALGFEKGIPISDLAVSQGIDPLFSMMPVMIVLLPGTLVTTIIWCIYLGIRNRSLKEYLNAESGKLLSYNYLFGLLAGFLWFSQFIVYSMGKSKMGPYTFTSWGILMALTIGFSTVWGLLRGEWKGVPVKVTVLMILSLIILIISSFMIGISGSM
;
A
#
# COMPACT_ATOMS: atom_id res chain seq x y z
N MET A 1 -2.97 -9.81 -13.37
CA MET A 1 -2.45 -9.28 -14.66
C MET A 1 -3.28 -8.13 -15.19
N ILE A 2 -4.56 -8.30 -15.55
CA ILE A 2 -5.38 -7.21 -16.13
C ILE A 2 -5.50 -5.99 -15.21
N TYR A 3 -5.77 -6.23 -13.93
CA TYR A 3 -5.71 -5.21 -12.88
C TYR A 3 -4.41 -4.39 -12.92
N SER A 4 -3.27 -5.07 -13.05
CA SER A 4 -1.94 -4.46 -13.03
C SER A 4 -1.70 -3.61 -14.27
N ILE A 5 -2.15 -4.05 -15.45
CA ILE A 5 -2.07 -3.27 -16.68
C ILE A 5 -2.89 -1.98 -16.55
N GLY A 6 -4.10 -2.10 -16.01
CA GLY A 6 -4.96 -0.95 -15.70
C GLY A 6 -4.29 0.02 -14.73
N ALA A 7 -4.03 -0.48 -13.52
CA ALA A 7 -3.54 0.29 -12.38
C ALA A 7 -2.15 0.91 -12.57
N TYR A 8 -1.26 0.24 -13.30
CA TYR A 8 0.16 0.61 -13.35
C TYR A 8 0.60 1.24 -14.68
N ILE A 9 -0.19 1.13 -15.74
CA ILE A 9 0.09 1.79 -17.02
C ILE A 9 -1.07 2.66 -17.45
N ILE A 10 -2.24 2.06 -17.67
CA ILE A 10 -3.34 2.74 -18.37
C ILE A 10 -3.81 3.97 -17.60
N PHE A 11 -4.21 3.79 -16.33
CA PHE A 11 -4.74 4.92 -15.54
C PHE A 11 -3.69 5.96 -15.13
N PRO A 12 -2.44 5.60 -14.77
CA PRO A 12 -1.37 6.58 -14.59
C PRO A 12 -1.10 7.40 -15.85
N LEU A 13 -1.06 6.75 -17.02
CA LEU A 13 -0.83 7.42 -18.30
C LEU A 13 -1.98 8.38 -18.63
N PHE A 14 -3.23 7.92 -18.53
CA PHE A 14 -4.40 8.78 -18.73
C PHE A 14 -4.41 9.97 -17.77
N SER A 15 -4.05 9.75 -16.51
CA SER A 15 -4.00 10.82 -15.51
C SER A 15 -2.90 11.82 -15.82
N CYS A 16 -1.73 11.38 -16.29
CA CYS A 16 -0.68 12.32 -16.75
C CYS A 16 -1.11 13.09 -17.99
N LEU A 17 -1.81 12.46 -18.95
CA LEU A 17 -2.29 13.16 -20.15
C LEU A 17 -3.31 14.25 -19.82
N ILE A 18 -4.15 14.05 -18.82
CA ILE A 18 -5.19 15.01 -18.40
C ILE A 18 -4.62 16.07 -17.46
N PHE A 19 -3.87 15.66 -16.44
CA PHE A 19 -3.51 16.51 -15.31
C PHE A 19 -2.06 17.02 -15.34
N ALA A 20 -1.17 16.36 -16.10
CA ALA A 20 0.23 16.73 -16.22
C ALA A 20 0.70 16.75 -17.69
N PRO A 21 0.04 17.54 -18.57
CA PRO A 21 0.39 17.58 -19.98
C PRO A 21 1.85 18.02 -20.15
N GLY A 22 2.64 17.25 -20.89
CA GLY A 22 4.08 17.47 -21.00
C GLY A 22 4.95 16.64 -20.04
N PHE A 23 4.37 15.71 -19.28
CA PHE A 23 5.11 14.76 -18.42
C PHE A 23 6.27 14.07 -19.15
N SER A 24 6.14 13.79 -20.45
CA SER A 24 7.22 13.21 -21.27
C SER A 24 8.51 14.06 -21.23
N LYS A 25 8.38 15.39 -21.33
CA LYS A 25 9.52 16.32 -21.25
C LYS A 25 10.10 16.40 -19.83
N ILE A 26 9.24 16.31 -18.82
CA ILE A 26 9.65 16.26 -17.40
C ILE A 26 10.50 15.01 -17.17
N ILE A 27 10.02 13.84 -17.61
CA ILE A 27 10.76 12.58 -17.47
C ILE A 27 12.07 12.62 -18.27
N SER A 28 12.07 13.10 -19.53
CA SER A 28 13.31 13.15 -20.33
C SER A 28 14.34 14.15 -19.81
N SER A 29 13.91 15.16 -19.06
CA SER A 29 14.78 16.16 -18.43
C SER A 29 15.22 15.76 -17.01
N THR A 30 14.70 14.66 -16.47
CA THR A 30 15.07 14.14 -15.16
C THR A 30 16.36 13.32 -15.26
N PRO A 31 17.32 13.46 -14.33
CA PRO A 31 18.51 12.61 -14.27
C PRO A 31 18.18 11.11 -14.24
N PHE A 32 18.94 10.31 -15.00
CA PHE A 32 18.74 8.86 -15.09
C PHE A 32 18.85 8.16 -13.72
N GLU A 33 19.70 8.67 -12.82
CA GLU A 33 19.83 8.15 -11.45
C GLU A 33 18.50 8.22 -10.70
N THR A 34 17.81 9.36 -10.77
CA THR A 34 16.48 9.54 -10.14
C THR A 34 15.44 8.60 -10.75
N ILE A 35 15.38 8.53 -12.09
CA ILE A 35 14.43 7.66 -12.80
C ILE A 35 14.65 6.20 -12.43
N SER A 36 15.90 5.74 -12.48
CA SER A 36 16.24 4.34 -12.21
C SER A 36 16.01 3.98 -10.74
N ALA A 37 16.32 4.86 -9.78
CA ALA A 37 16.01 4.66 -8.37
C ALA A 37 14.50 4.53 -8.11
N VAL A 38 13.69 5.45 -8.66
CA VAL A 38 12.22 5.43 -8.51
C VAL A 38 11.63 4.17 -9.14
N PHE A 39 12.11 3.77 -10.32
CA PHE A 39 11.68 2.54 -11.00
C PHE A 39 12.01 1.28 -10.19
N LEU A 40 13.24 1.17 -9.68
CA LEU A 40 13.67 0.02 -8.88
C LEU A 40 12.90 -0.08 -7.56
N LEU A 41 12.64 1.04 -6.90
CA LEU A 41 11.81 1.08 -5.69
C LEU A 41 10.36 0.67 -5.99
N GLY A 42 9.83 1.05 -7.15
CA GLY A 42 8.56 0.51 -7.66
C GLY A 42 8.60 -1.00 -7.88
N ALA A 43 9.67 -1.53 -8.44
CA ALA A 43 9.83 -2.98 -8.63
C ALA A 43 9.85 -3.75 -7.30
N VAL A 44 10.54 -3.23 -6.28
CA VAL A 44 10.53 -3.77 -4.91
C VAL A 44 9.13 -3.68 -4.31
N TYR A 45 8.44 -2.55 -4.47
CA TYR A 45 7.04 -2.40 -4.06
C TYR A 45 6.13 -3.46 -4.71
N GLY A 46 6.39 -3.82 -5.98
CA GLY A 46 5.69 -4.91 -6.67
C GLY A 46 5.76 -6.25 -5.94
N ILE A 47 6.89 -6.56 -5.29
CA ILE A 47 7.04 -7.75 -4.44
C ILE A 47 6.08 -7.64 -3.25
N GLY A 48 6.11 -6.50 -2.56
CA GLY A 48 5.20 -6.22 -1.45
C GLY A 48 3.73 -6.34 -1.84
N ASN A 49 3.33 -5.77 -2.98
CA ASN A 49 1.94 -5.80 -3.42
C ASN A 49 1.46 -7.22 -3.79
N LEU A 50 2.33 -8.06 -4.37
CA LEU A 50 2.01 -9.48 -4.60
C LEU A 50 1.84 -10.24 -3.28
N SER A 51 2.74 -10.01 -2.32
CA SER A 51 2.67 -10.60 -0.99
C SER A 51 1.46 -10.10 -0.20
N PHE A 52 0.96 -8.91 -0.50
CA PHE A 52 -0.24 -8.36 0.14
C PHE A 52 -1.46 -9.21 -0.19
N GLY A 53 -1.63 -9.60 -1.46
CA GLY A 53 -2.68 -10.54 -1.86
C GLY A 53 -2.61 -11.88 -1.11
N LEU A 54 -1.40 -12.38 -0.84
CA LEU A 54 -1.20 -13.60 -0.04
C LEU A 54 -1.53 -13.38 1.45
N ALA A 55 -1.15 -12.24 2.02
CA ALA A 55 -1.47 -11.89 3.40
C ALA A 55 -3.00 -11.85 3.61
N LEU A 56 -3.74 -11.21 2.70
CA LEU A 56 -5.21 -11.18 2.75
C LEU A 56 -5.82 -12.58 2.59
N ARG A 57 -5.28 -13.40 1.69
CA ARG A 57 -5.72 -14.78 1.46
C ARG A 57 -5.57 -15.68 2.69
N TYR A 58 -4.51 -15.46 3.47
CA TYR A 58 -4.20 -16.30 4.63
C TYR A 58 -4.73 -15.76 5.97
N LEU A 59 -4.87 -14.45 6.13
CA LEU A 59 -5.28 -13.81 7.39
C LEU A 59 -6.70 -13.24 7.38
N GLY A 60 -7.27 -13.02 6.19
CA GLY A 60 -8.49 -12.24 6.01
C GLY A 60 -8.22 -10.75 5.85
N LEU A 61 -9.27 -9.99 5.57
CA LEU A 61 -9.18 -8.55 5.29
C LEU A 61 -8.80 -7.76 6.54
N SER A 62 -9.39 -8.06 7.69
CA SER A 62 -9.14 -7.28 8.90
C SER A 62 -7.69 -7.40 9.38
N LEU A 63 -7.21 -8.62 9.67
CA LEU A 63 -5.85 -8.85 10.14
C LEU A 63 -4.81 -8.58 9.05
N GLY A 64 -5.10 -8.95 7.81
CA GLY A 64 -4.18 -8.81 6.69
C GLY A 64 -3.85 -7.34 6.40
N TYR A 65 -4.85 -6.45 6.38
CA TYR A 65 -4.61 -5.01 6.23
C TYR A 65 -3.91 -4.40 7.44
N ALA A 66 -4.40 -4.70 8.67
CA ALA A 66 -3.84 -4.11 9.89
C ALA A 66 -2.34 -4.40 10.05
N LEU A 67 -1.92 -5.66 9.83
CA LEU A 67 -0.52 -6.05 9.97
C LEU A 67 0.33 -5.55 8.81
N SER A 68 -0.13 -5.73 7.56
CA SER A 68 0.66 -5.37 6.38
C SER A 68 0.84 -3.86 6.27
N LEU A 69 -0.25 -3.09 6.33
CA LEU A 69 -0.19 -1.64 6.21
C LEU A 69 0.33 -0.97 7.47
N GLY A 70 0.10 -1.55 8.66
CA GLY A 70 0.68 -1.06 9.91
C GLY A 70 2.21 -1.15 9.90
N LEU A 71 2.77 -2.29 9.46
CA LEU A 71 4.23 -2.43 9.32
C LEU A 71 4.77 -1.51 8.22
N MET A 72 4.08 -1.41 7.08
CA MET A 72 4.47 -0.53 5.98
C MET A 72 4.45 0.94 6.40
N LEU A 73 3.51 1.34 7.25
CA LEU A 73 3.47 2.66 7.86
C LEU A 73 4.70 2.88 8.74
N ALA A 74 4.93 2.02 9.73
CA ALA A 74 6.02 2.19 10.68
C ALA A 74 7.38 2.24 9.98
N ILE A 75 7.62 1.31 9.04
CA ILE A 75 8.87 1.21 8.29
C ILE A 75 8.97 2.36 7.26
N GLY A 76 7.91 2.62 6.50
CA GLY A 76 7.90 3.66 5.48
C GLY A 76 8.02 5.08 6.02
N THR A 77 7.62 5.31 7.28
CA THR A 77 7.84 6.58 7.97
C THR A 77 9.27 6.72 8.52
N LEU A 78 9.87 5.64 9.05
CA LEU A 78 11.19 5.72 9.69
C LEU A 78 12.38 5.61 8.72
N ILE A 79 12.28 4.76 7.68
CA ILE A 79 13.43 4.49 6.81
C ILE A 79 13.89 5.73 6.03
N PRO A 80 13.03 6.52 5.36
CA PRO A 80 13.50 7.67 4.58
C PRO A 80 14.28 8.69 5.43
N PRO A 81 13.78 9.14 6.60
CA PRO A 81 14.54 10.04 7.47
C PRO A 81 15.81 9.43 8.05
N LEU A 82 15.83 8.11 8.29
CA LEU A 82 17.02 7.40 8.77
C LEU A 82 18.13 7.41 7.70
N LEU A 83 17.79 7.17 6.44
CA LEU A 83 18.75 7.12 5.33
C LEU A 83 19.35 8.50 4.99
N ASP A 84 18.52 9.55 5.01
CA ASP A 84 18.97 10.90 4.66
C ASP A 84 19.51 11.70 5.86
N GLY A 85 19.70 11.06 7.03
CA GLY A 85 20.23 11.68 8.25
C GLY A 85 19.28 12.65 8.97
N ARG A 86 18.11 12.94 8.39
CA ARG A 86 17.07 13.80 8.96
C ARG A 86 16.54 13.29 10.30
N LEU A 87 16.62 12.00 10.59
CA LEU A 87 16.17 11.44 11.86
C LEU A 87 16.88 12.10 13.06
N GLN A 88 18.17 12.39 12.94
CA GLN A 88 18.95 13.01 14.01
C GLN A 88 18.55 14.47 14.24
N GLN A 89 18.23 15.19 13.16
CA GLN A 89 17.68 16.54 13.22
C GLN A 89 16.25 16.56 13.76
N MET A 90 15.44 15.56 13.41
CA MET A 90 14.07 15.42 13.92
C MET A 90 14.08 15.18 15.43
N ILE A 91 14.96 14.30 15.94
CA ILE A 91 15.09 14.03 17.38
C ILE A 91 15.47 15.29 18.18
N GLN A 92 16.27 16.19 17.59
CA GLN A 92 16.69 17.44 18.23
C GLN A 92 15.60 18.52 18.20
N ASN A 93 14.63 18.44 17.28
CA ASN A 93 13.51 19.35 17.16
C ASN A 93 12.25 18.83 17.89
N SER A 94 11.33 19.74 18.23
CA SER A 94 10.07 19.45 18.96
C SER A 94 9.22 18.34 18.34
N GLY A 95 9.25 18.17 17.01
CA GLY A 95 8.45 17.17 16.30
C GLY A 95 8.96 15.72 16.37
N GLY A 96 10.27 15.48 16.49
CA GLY A 96 10.80 14.11 16.37
C GLY A 96 10.47 13.18 17.53
N GLY A 97 10.30 13.74 18.74
CA GLY A 97 9.82 12.97 19.89
C GLY A 97 8.43 12.39 19.65
N LEU A 98 7.54 13.19 19.05
CA LEU A 98 6.18 12.74 18.71
C LEU A 98 6.17 11.72 17.56
N LEU A 99 7.09 11.85 16.60
CA LEU A 99 7.25 10.86 15.51
C LEU A 99 7.67 9.50 16.07
N ILE A 100 8.71 9.47 16.90
CA ILE A 100 9.21 8.24 17.51
C ILE A 100 8.13 7.62 18.40
N MET A 101 7.45 8.43 19.21
CA MET A 101 6.33 7.96 20.02
C MET A 101 5.23 7.37 19.14
N GLY A 102 4.85 8.05 18.05
CA GLY A 102 3.87 7.57 17.10
C GLY A 102 4.25 6.20 16.52
N VAL A 103 5.51 6.02 16.11
CA VAL A 103 5.98 4.73 15.59
C VAL A 103 6.01 3.64 16.67
N MET A 104 6.40 3.97 17.91
CA MET A 104 6.34 3.03 19.03
C MET A 104 4.90 2.59 19.29
N VAL A 105 3.94 3.52 19.26
CA VAL A 105 2.50 3.22 19.37
C VAL A 105 2.04 2.37 18.18
N ALA A 106 2.53 2.61 16.97
CA ALA A 106 2.28 1.78 15.80
C ALA A 106 2.69 0.33 16.06
N CYS A 107 3.93 0.13 16.52
CA CYS A 107 4.48 -1.19 16.84
C CYS A 107 3.63 -1.93 17.89
N VAL A 108 3.16 -1.22 18.92
CA VAL A 108 2.23 -1.78 19.93
C VAL A 108 0.90 -2.18 19.28
N GLY A 109 0.33 -1.34 18.41
CA GLY A 109 -0.90 -1.65 17.67
C GLY A 109 -0.76 -2.86 16.76
N ILE A 110 0.38 -3.01 16.08
CA ILE A 110 0.71 -4.18 15.25
C ILE A 110 0.82 -5.43 16.13
N ALA A 111 1.53 -5.34 17.26
CA ALA A 111 1.70 -6.45 18.19
C ALA A 111 0.36 -6.94 18.74
N PHE A 112 -0.54 -6.02 19.15
CA PHE A 112 -1.89 -6.40 19.59
C PHE A 112 -2.74 -6.97 18.45
N SER A 113 -2.60 -6.45 17.22
CA SER A 113 -3.29 -7.01 16.05
C SER A 113 -2.84 -8.45 15.80
N ALA A 114 -1.53 -8.71 15.82
CA ALA A 114 -0.97 -10.05 15.65
C ALA A 114 -1.43 -10.98 16.79
N TRP A 115 -1.43 -10.49 18.03
CA TRP A 115 -1.91 -11.24 19.18
C TRP A 115 -3.41 -11.57 19.08
N SER A 116 -4.24 -10.62 18.67
CA SER A 116 -5.67 -10.87 18.43
C SER A 116 -5.87 -11.96 17.36
N GLY A 117 -5.02 -11.99 16.32
CA GLY A 117 -5.01 -13.05 15.31
C GLY A 117 -4.61 -14.41 15.87
N ILE A 118 -3.59 -14.48 16.73
CA ILE A 118 -3.20 -15.73 17.42
C ILE A 118 -4.31 -16.21 18.35
N LEU A 119 -4.97 -15.31 19.08
CA LEU A 119 -6.07 -15.67 19.97
C LEU A 119 -7.28 -16.15 19.18
N LYS A 120 -7.62 -15.49 18.06
CA LYS A 120 -8.65 -15.95 17.11
C LYS A 120 -8.32 -17.35 16.60
N ASP A 121 -7.06 -17.59 16.22
CA ASP A 121 -6.60 -18.90 15.78
C ASP A 121 -6.74 -19.95 16.90
N LYS A 122 -6.46 -19.62 18.15
CA LYS A 122 -6.62 -20.58 19.26
C LYS A 122 -8.06 -20.81 19.70
N SER A 123 -8.98 -19.88 19.43
CA SER A 123 -10.34 -19.90 19.99
C SER A 123 -11.40 -20.51 19.07
N ILE A 124 -11.05 -20.85 17.84
CA ILE A 124 -11.97 -21.45 16.86
C ILE A 124 -11.35 -22.73 16.30
N SER A 125 -12.17 -23.74 15.99
CA SER A 125 -11.70 -24.94 15.28
C SER A 125 -11.26 -24.62 13.85
N VAL A 126 -10.47 -25.50 13.24
CA VAL A 126 -9.97 -25.27 11.87
C VAL A 126 -11.12 -25.18 10.87
N GLU A 127 -12.16 -26.00 11.04
CA GLU A 127 -13.33 -26.03 10.14
C GLU A 127 -14.07 -24.69 10.14
N LYS A 128 -14.33 -24.12 11.33
CA LYS A 128 -15.02 -22.83 11.47
C LYS A 128 -14.19 -21.65 10.97
N LYS A 129 -12.85 -21.72 11.00
CA LYS A 129 -12.01 -20.70 10.38
C LYS A 129 -12.14 -20.73 8.86
N GLN A 130 -12.17 -21.93 8.29
CA GLN A 130 -12.26 -22.16 6.85
C GLN A 130 -13.63 -21.83 6.25
N GLU A 131 -14.70 -21.77 7.06
CA GLU A 131 -16.00 -21.23 6.64
C GLU A 131 -15.90 -19.77 6.19
N SER A 132 -15.09 -18.96 6.87
CA SER A 132 -14.90 -17.54 6.55
C SER A 132 -13.74 -17.29 5.59
N ILE A 133 -12.62 -18.01 5.77
CA ILE A 133 -11.39 -17.87 4.98
C ILE A 133 -10.89 -19.26 4.59
N LYS A 134 -11.22 -19.70 3.37
CA LYS A 134 -10.95 -21.06 2.88
C LYS A 134 -9.51 -21.53 3.08
N GLU A 135 -8.54 -20.63 2.98
CA GLU A 135 -7.11 -20.95 3.05
C GLU A 135 -6.41 -20.34 4.25
N PHE A 136 -7.13 -20.13 5.36
CA PHE A 136 -6.58 -19.51 6.55
C PHE A 136 -5.29 -20.20 7.02
N ASN A 137 -4.20 -19.44 7.16
CA ASN A 137 -2.93 -19.91 7.69
C ASN A 137 -2.15 -18.78 8.36
N LEU A 138 -2.10 -18.80 9.69
CA LEU A 138 -1.53 -17.70 10.46
C LEU A 138 -0.04 -17.47 10.15
N LEU A 139 0.80 -18.50 10.14
CA LEU A 139 2.24 -18.35 9.93
C LEU A 139 2.57 -17.81 8.53
N LYS A 140 1.97 -18.40 7.47
CA LYS A 140 2.17 -17.92 6.10
C LYS A 140 1.66 -16.49 5.94
N GLY A 141 0.54 -16.18 6.59
CA GLY A 141 -0.03 -14.85 6.63
C GLY A 141 0.88 -13.82 7.29
N LEU A 142 1.43 -14.13 8.47
CA LEU A 142 2.37 -13.25 9.19
C LEU A 142 3.65 -13.01 8.40
N LEU A 143 4.22 -14.05 7.78
CA LEU A 143 5.39 -13.92 6.91
C LEU A 143 5.09 -13.05 5.68
N ALA A 144 3.94 -13.27 5.05
CA ALA A 144 3.50 -12.45 3.92
C ALA A 144 3.31 -10.98 4.35
N ALA A 145 2.63 -10.72 5.47
CA ALA A 145 2.43 -9.37 6.01
C ALA A 145 3.76 -8.69 6.37
N GLY A 146 4.72 -9.42 6.93
CA GLY A 146 6.08 -8.93 7.19
C GLY A 146 6.80 -8.50 5.92
N LEU A 147 6.74 -9.34 4.89
CA LEU A 147 7.30 -9.01 3.57
C LEU A 147 6.61 -7.79 2.95
N VAL A 148 5.29 -7.63 3.12
CA VAL A 148 4.57 -6.42 2.70
C VAL A 148 5.06 -5.20 3.45
N GLY A 149 5.27 -5.30 4.77
CA GLY A 149 5.78 -4.19 5.57
C GLY A 149 7.11 -3.67 5.04
N VAL A 150 8.06 -4.58 4.81
CA VAL A 150 9.41 -4.23 4.35
C VAL A 150 9.39 -3.80 2.89
N ALA A 151 8.95 -4.65 1.97
CA ALA A 151 8.99 -4.36 0.53
C ALA A 151 7.97 -3.27 0.13
N GLY A 152 6.83 -3.20 0.82
CA GLY A 152 5.81 -2.18 0.59
C GLY A 152 6.30 -0.77 0.95
N SER A 153 7.18 -0.65 1.96
CA SER A 153 7.78 0.64 2.34
C SER A 153 8.61 1.28 1.22
N ALA A 154 9.06 0.49 0.24
CA ALA A 154 9.75 0.99 -0.94
C ALA A 154 8.92 2.01 -1.75
N MET A 155 7.58 1.96 -1.67
CA MET A 155 6.74 2.97 -2.31
C MET A 155 6.90 4.36 -1.68
N ALA A 156 6.95 4.44 -0.36
CA ALA A 156 7.20 5.70 0.35
C ALA A 156 8.58 6.27 0.00
N LEU A 157 9.60 5.41 -0.04
CA LEU A 157 10.95 5.78 -0.50
C LEU A 157 10.96 6.22 -1.97
N GLY A 158 10.20 5.54 -2.83
CA GLY A 158 10.09 5.87 -4.25
C GLY A 158 9.44 7.23 -4.47
N PHE A 159 8.45 7.59 -3.65
CA PHE A 159 7.87 8.94 -3.65
C PHE A 159 8.86 10.00 -3.18
N GLU A 160 9.68 9.70 -2.18
CA GLU A 160 10.71 10.63 -1.70
C GLU A 160 11.81 10.84 -2.75
N LYS A 161 12.33 9.76 -3.35
CA LYS A 161 13.28 9.86 -4.47
C LYS A 161 12.66 10.47 -5.72
N GLY A 162 11.33 10.48 -5.84
CA GLY A 162 10.59 11.13 -6.91
C GLY A 162 10.40 12.64 -6.74
N ILE A 163 10.79 13.25 -5.61
CA ILE A 163 10.65 14.69 -5.38
C ILE A 163 11.26 15.54 -6.51
N PRO A 164 12.48 15.27 -7.04
CA PRO A 164 13.02 16.05 -8.15
C PRO A 164 12.16 16.03 -9.42
N ILE A 165 11.46 14.94 -9.70
CA ILE A 165 10.52 14.83 -10.83
C ILE A 165 9.31 15.73 -10.57
N SER A 166 8.78 15.70 -9.34
CA SER A 166 7.66 16.52 -8.89
C SER A 166 7.99 18.01 -8.93
N ASP A 167 9.16 18.41 -8.45
CA ASP A 167 9.62 19.81 -8.45
C ASP A 167 9.81 20.33 -9.88
N LEU A 168 10.38 19.51 -10.75
CA LEU A 168 10.51 19.83 -12.17
C LEU A 168 9.14 19.96 -12.83
N ALA A 169 8.18 19.10 -12.49
CA ALA A 169 6.81 19.22 -13.00
C ALA A 169 6.19 20.57 -12.63
N VAL A 170 6.31 20.98 -11.37
CA VAL A 170 5.81 22.28 -10.90
C VAL A 170 6.52 23.43 -11.62
N SER A 171 7.85 23.37 -11.79
CA SER A 171 8.61 24.42 -12.50
C SER A 171 8.22 24.55 -13.98
N GLN A 172 7.69 23.49 -14.59
CA GLN A 172 7.21 23.47 -15.97
C GLN A 172 5.72 23.83 -16.08
N GLY A 173 5.10 24.30 -14.99
CA GLY A 173 3.74 24.80 -14.98
C GLY A 173 2.66 23.76 -14.70
N ILE A 174 3.02 22.54 -14.28
CA ILE A 174 2.03 21.57 -13.79
C ILE A 174 1.51 22.04 -12.44
N ASP A 175 0.19 21.98 -12.26
CA ASP A 175 -0.45 22.32 -10.99
C ASP A 175 0.14 21.45 -9.85
N PRO A 176 0.59 22.05 -8.72
CA PRO A 176 1.09 21.31 -7.57
C PRO A 176 0.19 20.16 -7.09
N LEU A 177 -1.14 20.25 -7.30
CA LEU A 177 -2.11 19.19 -7.02
C LEU A 177 -1.79 17.87 -7.74
N PHE A 178 -1.18 17.93 -8.92
CA PHE A 178 -0.92 16.78 -9.80
C PHE A 178 0.58 16.52 -10.04
N SER A 179 1.44 17.19 -9.30
CA SER A 179 2.91 17.09 -9.39
C SER A 179 3.45 15.67 -9.16
N MET A 180 2.71 14.81 -8.46
CA MET A 180 3.07 13.40 -8.25
C MET A 180 2.68 12.46 -9.40
N MET A 181 1.83 12.89 -10.34
CA MET A 181 1.41 12.04 -11.46
C MET A 181 2.61 11.57 -12.31
N PRO A 182 3.57 12.45 -12.70
CA PRO A 182 4.77 12.03 -13.40
C PRO A 182 5.64 11.05 -12.60
N VAL A 183 5.69 11.17 -11.27
CA VAL A 183 6.43 10.21 -10.41
C VAL A 183 5.82 8.81 -10.53
N MET A 184 4.49 8.71 -10.54
CA MET A 184 3.78 7.43 -10.66
C MET A 184 3.98 6.78 -12.03
N ILE A 185 4.15 7.59 -13.10
CA ILE A 185 4.50 7.12 -14.44
C ILE A 185 5.86 6.40 -14.48
N VAL A 186 6.75 6.68 -13.52
CA VAL A 186 8.05 6.00 -13.40
C VAL A 186 7.99 4.84 -12.40
N LEU A 187 7.37 5.06 -11.24
CA LEU A 187 7.33 4.08 -10.16
C LEU A 187 6.48 2.84 -10.53
N LEU A 188 5.28 3.04 -11.06
CA LEU A 188 4.33 1.95 -11.27
C LEU A 188 4.72 0.98 -12.40
N PRO A 189 5.39 1.40 -13.49
CA PRO A 189 5.98 0.44 -14.43
C PRO A 189 6.99 -0.51 -13.78
N GLY A 190 7.77 -0.06 -12.79
CA GLY A 190 8.62 -0.94 -11.99
C GLY A 190 7.79 -2.01 -11.28
N THR A 191 6.72 -1.59 -10.60
CA THR A 191 5.74 -2.49 -9.94
C THR A 191 5.14 -3.49 -10.93
N LEU A 192 4.85 -3.04 -12.15
CA LEU A 192 4.29 -3.88 -13.20
C LEU A 192 5.27 -4.97 -13.62
N VAL A 193 6.54 -4.66 -13.82
CA VAL A 193 7.55 -5.65 -14.26
C VAL A 193 7.58 -6.82 -13.29
N THR A 194 7.71 -6.54 -11.99
CA THR A 194 7.67 -7.59 -10.94
C THR A 194 6.37 -8.38 -10.99
N THR A 195 5.23 -7.69 -11.14
CA THR A 195 3.91 -8.32 -11.17
C THR A 195 3.70 -9.21 -12.39
N ILE A 196 4.13 -8.77 -13.57
CA ILE A 196 4.04 -9.52 -14.83
C ILE A 196 4.93 -10.74 -14.79
N ILE A 197 6.20 -10.60 -14.36
CA ILE A 197 7.13 -11.73 -14.23
C ILE A 197 6.50 -12.83 -13.36
N TRP A 198 5.95 -12.44 -12.21
CA TRP A 198 5.30 -13.39 -11.31
C TRP A 198 4.02 -14.01 -11.90
N CYS A 199 3.17 -13.20 -12.53
CA CYS A 199 1.95 -13.69 -13.17
C CYS A 199 2.24 -14.66 -14.32
N ILE A 200 3.23 -14.38 -15.15
CA ILE A 200 3.65 -15.25 -16.25
C ILE A 200 4.24 -16.54 -15.70
N TYR A 201 5.15 -16.46 -14.72
CA TYR A 201 5.73 -17.62 -14.06
C TYR A 201 4.65 -18.56 -13.50
N LEU A 202 3.69 -18.02 -12.74
CA LEU A 202 2.57 -18.79 -12.21
C LEU A 202 1.65 -19.33 -13.31
N GLY A 203 1.41 -18.53 -14.36
CA GLY A 203 0.59 -18.94 -15.49
C GLY A 203 1.18 -20.13 -16.24
N ILE A 204 2.50 -20.14 -16.46
CA ILE A 204 3.23 -21.26 -17.06
C ILE A 204 3.15 -22.48 -16.13
N ARG A 205 3.49 -22.29 -14.85
CA ARG A 205 3.51 -23.36 -13.85
C ARG A 205 2.15 -24.04 -13.66
N ASN A 206 1.08 -23.26 -13.64
CA ASN A 206 -0.29 -23.74 -13.44
C ASN A 206 -1.00 -24.07 -14.76
N ARG A 207 -0.32 -23.94 -15.91
CA ARG A 207 -0.87 -24.14 -17.27
C ARG A 207 -2.14 -23.32 -17.55
N SER A 208 -2.29 -22.18 -16.89
CA SER A 208 -3.50 -21.35 -16.97
C SER A 208 -3.35 -20.17 -17.94
N LEU A 209 -2.24 -20.05 -18.66
CA LEU A 209 -2.07 -18.97 -19.66
C LEU A 209 -3.11 -19.05 -20.79
N LYS A 210 -3.54 -20.26 -21.15
CA LYS A 210 -4.55 -20.46 -22.19
C LYS A 210 -5.93 -19.92 -21.80
N GLU A 211 -6.22 -19.81 -20.51
CA GLU A 211 -7.48 -19.25 -19.98
C GLU A 211 -7.65 -17.76 -20.32
N TYR A 212 -6.54 -17.03 -20.54
CA TYR A 212 -6.61 -15.63 -20.98
C TYR A 212 -7.03 -15.47 -22.46
N LEU A 213 -6.96 -16.56 -23.23
CA LEU A 213 -7.26 -16.59 -24.67
C LEU A 213 -8.46 -17.47 -25.00
N ASN A 214 -9.10 -18.08 -23.98
CA ASN A 214 -10.14 -19.05 -24.21
C ASN A 214 -11.46 -18.36 -24.61
N ALA A 215 -11.68 -18.30 -25.93
CA ALA A 215 -12.79 -17.59 -26.55
C ALA A 215 -14.18 -18.20 -26.26
N GLU A 216 -14.24 -19.47 -25.87
CA GLU A 216 -15.50 -20.15 -25.50
C GLU A 216 -16.20 -19.49 -24.30
N SER A 217 -15.44 -18.78 -23.46
CA SER A 217 -15.95 -18.03 -22.29
C SER A 217 -16.12 -16.53 -22.57
N GLY A 218 -16.19 -16.11 -23.84
CA GLY A 218 -15.98 -14.71 -24.27
C GLY A 218 -16.76 -13.63 -23.51
N LYS A 219 -18.03 -13.87 -23.14
CA LYS A 219 -18.83 -12.95 -22.30
C LYS A 219 -18.33 -12.91 -20.84
N LEU A 220 -18.00 -14.06 -20.25
CA LEU A 220 -17.52 -14.12 -18.87
C LEU A 220 -16.10 -13.52 -18.77
N LEU A 221 -15.28 -13.74 -19.79
CA LEU A 221 -13.93 -13.20 -19.90
C LEU A 221 -13.94 -11.67 -20.00
N SER A 222 -14.83 -11.10 -20.80
CA SER A 222 -14.96 -9.64 -20.91
C SER A 222 -15.42 -8.99 -19.60
N TYR A 223 -16.37 -9.60 -18.87
CA TYR A 223 -16.73 -9.14 -17.52
C TYR A 223 -15.56 -9.23 -16.54
N ASN A 224 -14.81 -10.34 -16.53
CA ASN A 224 -13.64 -10.47 -15.66
C ASN A 224 -12.56 -9.41 -15.98
N TYR A 225 -12.36 -9.11 -17.26
CA TYR A 225 -11.44 -8.05 -17.68
C TYR A 225 -11.93 -6.67 -17.28
N LEU A 226 -13.22 -6.41 -17.46
CA LEU A 226 -13.85 -5.15 -17.04
C LEU A 226 -13.75 -4.96 -15.53
N PHE A 227 -14.09 -5.97 -14.72
CA PHE A 227 -13.96 -5.90 -13.25
C PHE A 227 -12.50 -5.79 -12.81
N GLY A 228 -11.57 -6.45 -13.51
CA GLY A 228 -10.13 -6.31 -13.27
C GLY A 228 -9.65 -4.88 -13.53
N LEU A 229 -10.05 -4.28 -14.65
CA LEU A 229 -9.74 -2.88 -14.96
C LEU A 229 -10.42 -1.91 -13.99
N LEU A 230 -11.68 -2.15 -13.63
CA LEU A 230 -12.41 -1.32 -12.67
C LEU A 230 -11.73 -1.35 -11.29
N ALA A 231 -11.30 -2.52 -10.83
CA ALA A 231 -10.52 -2.64 -9.60
C ALA A 231 -9.20 -1.85 -9.71
N GLY A 232 -8.54 -1.90 -10.87
CA GLY A 232 -7.33 -1.11 -11.13
C GLY A 232 -7.58 0.39 -11.13
N PHE A 233 -8.72 0.82 -11.67
CA PHE A 233 -9.15 2.21 -11.69
C PHE A 233 -9.43 2.73 -10.29
N LEU A 234 -10.21 1.99 -9.50
CA LEU A 234 -10.55 2.34 -8.12
C LEU A 234 -9.29 2.39 -7.25
N TRP A 235 -8.38 1.42 -7.41
CA TRP A 235 -7.11 1.44 -6.70
C TRP A 235 -6.24 2.62 -7.11
N PHE A 236 -6.13 2.93 -8.41
CA PHE A 236 -5.30 4.06 -8.87
C PHE A 236 -5.89 5.42 -8.48
N SER A 237 -7.22 5.56 -8.50
CA SER A 237 -7.92 6.80 -8.17
C SER A 237 -7.57 7.34 -6.77
N GLN A 238 -7.25 6.44 -5.83
CA GLN A 238 -6.76 6.82 -4.50
C GLN A 238 -5.52 7.72 -4.58
N PHE A 239 -4.67 7.52 -5.58
CA PHE A 239 -3.41 8.26 -5.71
C PHE A 239 -3.59 9.66 -6.27
N ILE A 240 -4.63 9.87 -7.08
CA ILE A 240 -5.02 11.20 -7.55
C ILE A 240 -5.46 12.04 -6.35
N VAL A 241 -6.40 11.53 -5.55
CA VAL A 241 -6.88 12.23 -4.35
C VAL A 241 -5.81 12.36 -3.27
N TYR A 242 -4.90 11.38 -3.17
CA TYR A 242 -3.73 11.45 -2.31
C TYR A 242 -2.80 12.59 -2.72
N SER A 243 -2.49 12.74 -4.01
CA SER A 243 -1.68 13.85 -4.52
C SER A 243 -2.31 15.20 -4.20
N MET A 244 -3.63 15.30 -4.41
CA MET A 244 -4.38 16.52 -4.07
C MET A 244 -4.29 16.83 -2.57
N GLY A 245 -4.52 15.84 -1.71
CA GLY A 245 -4.38 15.98 -0.26
C GLY A 245 -2.97 16.39 0.16
N LYS A 246 -1.95 15.72 -0.38
CA LYS A 246 -0.53 16.00 -0.11
C LYS A 246 -0.16 17.44 -0.45
N SER A 247 -0.62 17.96 -1.60
CA SER A 247 -0.30 19.34 -2.03
C SER A 247 -0.86 20.43 -1.10
N LYS A 248 -1.97 20.16 -0.40
CA LYS A 248 -2.62 21.11 0.51
C LYS A 248 -2.05 21.07 1.94
N MET A 249 -1.12 20.16 2.23
CA MET A 249 -0.55 19.97 3.56
C MET A 249 0.67 20.86 3.85
N GLY A 250 1.15 21.65 2.88
CA GLY A 250 2.28 22.57 3.07
C GLY A 250 3.54 21.82 3.57
N PRO A 251 4.26 22.30 4.61
CA PRO A 251 5.44 21.61 5.14
C PRO A 251 5.17 20.18 5.66
N TYR A 252 3.90 19.78 5.79
CA TYR A 252 3.48 18.54 6.44
C TYR A 252 3.19 17.41 5.45
N THR A 253 3.73 17.48 4.23
CA THR A 253 3.40 16.54 3.16
C THR A 253 3.71 15.07 3.47
N PHE A 254 4.63 14.78 4.39
CA PHE A 254 5.01 13.40 4.73
C PHE A 254 3.95 12.66 5.56
N THR A 255 3.05 13.41 6.20
CA THR A 255 1.98 12.92 7.08
C THR A 255 0.85 12.25 6.28
N SER A 256 0.71 12.66 5.01
CA SER A 256 -0.29 12.16 4.07
C SER A 256 -0.27 10.64 3.95
N TRP A 257 0.92 10.03 3.93
CA TRP A 257 1.09 8.58 3.84
C TRP A 257 0.49 7.86 5.05
N GLY A 258 0.73 8.40 6.24
CA GLY A 258 0.20 7.83 7.49
C GLY A 258 -1.32 7.86 7.55
N ILE A 259 -1.91 8.97 7.12
CA ILE A 259 -3.37 9.15 7.09
C ILE A 259 -4.01 8.16 6.10
N LEU A 260 -3.44 8.01 4.90
CA LEU A 260 -3.93 7.07 3.91
C LEU A 260 -3.94 5.63 4.46
N MET A 261 -2.85 5.21 5.12
CA MET A 261 -2.76 3.87 5.70
C MET A 261 -3.75 3.67 6.85
N ALA A 262 -3.91 4.65 7.74
CA ALA A 262 -4.83 4.58 8.86
C ALA A 262 -6.29 4.39 8.41
N LEU A 263 -6.72 5.23 7.46
CA LEU A 263 -8.07 5.17 6.92
C LEU A 263 -8.31 3.83 6.21
N THR A 264 -7.33 3.36 5.43
CA THR A 264 -7.42 2.08 4.73
C THR A 264 -7.59 0.92 5.72
N ILE A 265 -6.81 0.88 6.80
CA ILE A 265 -6.91 -0.13 7.87
C ILE A 265 -8.28 -0.07 8.57
N GLY A 266 -8.78 1.14 8.84
CA GLY A 266 -10.10 1.35 9.44
C GLY A 266 -11.22 0.77 8.57
N PHE A 267 -11.30 1.20 7.31
CA PHE A 267 -12.33 0.74 6.37
C PHE A 267 -12.22 -0.77 6.09
N SER A 268 -11.01 -1.30 5.92
CA SER A 268 -10.82 -2.73 5.67
C SER A 268 -11.29 -3.59 6.85
N THR A 269 -11.11 -3.10 8.08
CA THR A 269 -11.57 -3.83 9.26
C THR A 269 -13.08 -3.79 9.37
N VAL A 270 -13.70 -2.62 9.20
CA VAL A 270 -15.17 -2.52 9.18
C VAL A 270 -15.74 -3.50 8.15
N TRP A 271 -15.15 -3.55 6.95
CA TRP A 271 -15.57 -4.49 5.92
C TRP A 271 -15.34 -5.96 6.29
N GLY A 272 -14.21 -6.29 6.92
CA GLY A 272 -13.92 -7.64 7.42
C GLY A 272 -14.91 -8.08 8.52
N LEU A 273 -15.30 -7.17 9.41
CA LEU A 273 -16.32 -7.42 10.42
C LEU A 273 -17.70 -7.65 9.78
N LEU A 274 -18.08 -6.83 8.80
CA LEU A 274 -19.33 -6.98 8.05
C LEU A 274 -19.40 -8.29 7.26
N ARG A 275 -18.27 -8.78 6.74
CA ARG A 275 -18.17 -10.11 6.10
C ARG A 275 -18.20 -11.28 7.08
N GLY A 276 -18.32 -11.01 8.38
CA GLY A 276 -18.41 -12.04 9.39
C GLY A 276 -17.09 -12.79 9.61
N GLU A 277 -15.93 -12.20 9.26
CA GLU A 277 -14.61 -12.83 9.48
C GLU A 277 -14.35 -13.18 10.95
N TRP A 278 -15.05 -12.49 11.86
CA TRP A 278 -14.91 -12.62 13.32
C TRP A 278 -16.13 -13.29 13.97
N LYS A 279 -17.04 -13.88 13.18
CA LYS A 279 -18.20 -14.58 13.71
C LYS A 279 -17.76 -15.83 14.48
N GLY A 280 -18.27 -16.01 15.70
CA GLY A 280 -17.90 -17.14 16.58
C GLY A 280 -16.60 -16.94 17.37
N VAL A 281 -15.91 -15.81 17.22
CA VAL A 281 -14.76 -15.44 18.05
C VAL A 281 -15.25 -14.92 19.41
N PRO A 282 -14.59 -15.26 20.55
CA PRO A 282 -14.93 -14.68 21.85
C PRO A 282 -14.86 -13.16 21.82
N VAL A 283 -15.85 -12.50 22.43
CA VAL A 283 -15.97 -11.02 22.45
C VAL A 283 -14.68 -10.35 22.94
N LYS A 284 -13.99 -10.94 23.93
CA LYS A 284 -12.70 -10.42 24.44
C LYS A 284 -11.64 -10.29 23.34
N VAL A 285 -11.58 -11.26 22.42
CA VAL A 285 -10.59 -11.27 21.33
C VAL A 285 -10.97 -10.25 20.25
N THR A 286 -12.27 -10.12 19.94
CA THR A 286 -12.76 -9.09 19.01
C THR A 286 -12.52 -7.69 19.58
N VAL A 287 -12.73 -7.46 20.87
CA VAL A 287 -12.42 -6.19 21.54
C VAL A 287 -10.93 -5.89 21.47
N LEU A 288 -10.06 -6.88 21.69
CA LEU A 288 -8.60 -6.70 21.54
C LEU A 288 -8.21 -6.26 20.13
N MET A 289 -8.83 -6.84 19.10
CA MET A 289 -8.62 -6.40 17.72
C MET A 289 -9.13 -4.97 17.50
N ILE A 290 -10.28 -4.58 18.05
CA ILE A 290 -10.78 -3.20 17.91
C ILE A 290 -9.81 -2.21 18.58
N LEU A 291 -9.34 -2.54 19.78
CA LEU A 291 -8.35 -1.73 20.51
C LEU A 291 -7.05 -1.59 19.72
N SER A 292 -6.55 -2.67 19.11
CA SER A 292 -5.33 -2.62 18.32
C SER A 292 -5.44 -1.68 17.12
N LEU A 293 -6.61 -1.62 16.48
CA LEU A 293 -6.89 -0.71 15.38
C LEU A 293 -6.99 0.74 15.82
N ILE A 294 -7.65 1.00 16.96
CA ILE A 294 -7.71 2.33 17.55
C ILE A 294 -6.29 2.83 17.84
N ILE A 295 -5.43 1.97 18.40
CA ILE A 295 -4.01 2.28 18.65
C ILE A 295 -3.29 2.61 17.33
N LEU A 296 -3.48 1.81 16.27
CA LEU A 296 -2.89 2.06 14.96
C LEU A 296 -3.34 3.41 14.36
N ILE A 297 -4.63 3.73 14.46
CA ILE A 297 -5.19 4.99 13.98
C ILE A 297 -4.60 6.17 14.76
N ILE A 298 -4.57 6.10 16.09
CA ILE A 298 -3.97 7.13 16.95
C ILE A 298 -2.50 7.32 16.58
N SER A 299 -1.74 6.23 16.44
CA SER A 299 -0.34 6.27 15.99
C SER A 299 -0.19 7.02 14.66
N SER A 300 -1.03 6.73 13.67
CA SER A 300 -0.97 7.43 12.38
C SER A 300 -1.22 8.94 12.52
N PHE A 301 -2.16 9.34 13.38
CA PHE A 301 -2.38 10.76 13.69
C PHE A 301 -1.20 11.38 14.44
N MET A 302 -0.57 10.67 15.37
CA MET A 302 0.62 11.15 16.08
C MET A 302 1.80 11.36 15.10
N ILE A 303 2.06 10.37 14.24
CA ILE A 303 3.05 10.50 13.16
C ILE A 303 2.69 11.68 12.26
N GLY A 304 1.40 11.85 11.96
CA GLY A 304 0.93 12.99 11.19
C GLY A 304 1.20 14.34 11.89
N ILE A 305 0.81 14.48 13.15
CA ILE A 305 1.02 15.73 13.91
C ILE A 305 2.51 15.99 14.13
N SER A 306 3.33 14.95 14.28
CA SER A 306 4.78 15.09 14.45
C SER A 306 5.46 15.80 13.28
N GLY A 307 4.86 15.68 12.09
CA GLY A 307 5.30 16.44 10.94
C GLY A 307 4.93 17.88 10.92
N SER A 308 4.02 18.27 11.79
CA SER A 308 3.52 19.62 11.91
C SER A 308 4.23 20.53 12.92
N MET A 309 5.26 20.01 13.59
CA MET A 309 5.93 20.66 14.74
C MET A 309 7.44 20.81 14.56
#